data_AF-A0A1A9W9D3-F1
#
_entry.id   AF-A0A1A9W9D3-F1
#
_cell.length_a   1.000
_cell.length_b   1.000
_cell.length_c   1.000
_cell.angle_alpha   90.00
_cell.angle_beta   90.00
_cell.angle_gamma   90.00
#
_symmetry.space_group_name_H-M   'P 1'
#
loop_
_entity.id
_entity.type
_entity.pdbx_description
1 polymer ?
#
loop_
_entity_poly.entity_id
_entity_poly.type
_entity_poly.pdbx_seq_one_letter_code
_entity_poly.pdbx_strand_id
1 'polypeptide(L)'
;MEKAKNKREAKEEKLKEQKIEEQMTKLLEEVKNPEDKLRLLLTKYVETERNNRRLGQDLKTHEKQLEAIAREKENLQRDYNKNLLMRDKLTEVCREQQKLIKSVKNESMQKIREEEEKRKESQSKFQSSLNEITQSLSKNNEENNKLRDHNIEMTKKLKFLAEQYQAREQQLEKLNEQVQLESQLHQAKLNKVQVEAAMEKEILIKEKQIALEKLMQTQKMLQELTEREQALKEQLNLYTAKYDDFQNSLQKSNDIFATYKLELEKMTKNTRKIEKESLEWKRKWEKSNATLIELATEKKERDEHALRCNKQVEQLQKLLRALQNERNHLYKVIKEHNIEVPPLPVLPPEPEPLKVTPINNAADKDKMEVMSRNCAELKMTLANLQNQMKYLNMKGAEAEEQCRQLQAQEEAIKKKQKKKTKSKKNATVTAAPEVSIASNIKELSPANSDQSSVIQKDIDDVNEIASQELLNEEIKTVITSEMSNEEEAEMPALNASENLSANLCAVTETVPN
;
A
#
# COMPACT_ATOMS: atom_id res chain seq x y z
N MET A 1 86.57 -36.72 -160.97
CA MET A 1 86.70 -37.74 -162.04
C MET A 1 86.83 -37.16 -163.46
N GLU A 2 86.48 -35.89 -163.72
CA GLU A 2 86.41 -35.33 -165.09
C GLU A 2 87.66 -35.49 -165.98
N LYS A 3 88.88 -35.25 -165.46
CA LYS A 3 90.10 -35.29 -166.31
C LYS A 3 90.33 -36.63 -167.04
N ALA A 4 89.82 -37.74 -166.52
CA ALA A 4 89.92 -39.05 -167.18
C ALA A 4 88.88 -39.25 -168.30
N LYS A 5 87.72 -38.57 -168.22
CA LYS A 5 86.62 -38.67 -169.18
C LYS A 5 86.98 -37.95 -170.49
N ASN A 6 87.44 -36.70 -170.38
CA ASN A 6 87.78 -35.86 -171.55
C ASN A 6 88.90 -36.46 -172.41
N LYS A 7 89.88 -37.17 -171.83
CA LYS A 7 90.97 -37.82 -172.59
C LYS A 7 90.49 -39.05 -173.39
N ARG A 8 89.36 -39.65 -173.00
CA ARG A 8 88.73 -40.78 -173.72
C ARG A 8 87.84 -40.26 -174.84
N GLU A 9 87.03 -39.23 -174.57
CA GLU A 9 86.18 -38.56 -175.56
C GLU A 9 87.01 -38.03 -176.76
N ALA A 10 88.12 -37.33 -176.51
CA ALA A 10 89.01 -36.82 -177.57
C ALA A 10 89.68 -37.91 -178.44
N LYS A 11 89.84 -39.15 -177.92
CA LYS A 11 90.31 -40.29 -178.73
C LYS A 11 89.20 -40.88 -179.60
N GLU A 12 87.97 -40.85 -179.10
CA GLU A 12 86.80 -41.39 -179.79
C GLU A 12 86.31 -40.46 -180.90
N GLU A 13 86.46 -39.15 -180.71
CA GLU A 13 86.20 -38.11 -181.71
C GLU A 13 87.15 -38.25 -182.92
N LYS A 14 88.47 -38.36 -182.69
CA LYS A 14 89.45 -38.62 -183.77
C LYS A 14 89.17 -39.90 -184.58
N LEU A 15 88.68 -40.96 -183.92
CA LEU A 15 88.35 -42.21 -184.61
C LEU A 15 87.07 -42.07 -185.47
N LYS A 16 86.15 -41.19 -185.06
CA LYS A 16 84.95 -40.85 -185.84
C LYS A 16 85.32 -39.99 -187.04
N GLU A 17 86.21 -39.01 -186.90
CA GLU A 17 86.76 -38.23 -188.02
C GLU A 17 87.40 -39.13 -189.08
N GLN A 18 88.32 -40.03 -188.69
CA GLN A 18 88.96 -40.97 -189.64
C GLN A 18 87.95 -41.85 -190.39
N LYS A 19 86.89 -42.33 -189.74
CA LYS A 19 85.83 -43.11 -190.40
C LYS A 19 84.99 -42.29 -191.38
N ILE A 20 84.80 -41.01 -191.11
CA ILE A 20 84.10 -40.09 -192.02
C ILE A 20 84.98 -39.80 -193.25
N GLU A 21 86.29 -39.60 -193.05
CA GLU A 21 87.25 -39.46 -194.16
C GLU A 21 87.28 -40.70 -195.07
N GLU A 22 87.42 -41.92 -194.52
CA GLU A 22 87.41 -43.17 -195.30
C GLU A 22 86.12 -43.39 -196.11
N GLN A 23 84.97 -42.99 -195.57
CA GLN A 23 83.69 -43.06 -196.29
C GLN A 23 83.63 -42.03 -197.42
N MET A 24 84.19 -40.85 -197.21
CA MET A 24 84.21 -39.79 -198.23
C MET A 24 85.17 -40.14 -199.39
N THR A 25 86.35 -40.71 -199.12
CA THR A 25 87.27 -41.16 -200.19
C THR A 25 86.69 -42.30 -201.03
N LYS A 26 86.02 -43.29 -200.42
CA LYS A 26 85.34 -44.36 -201.18
C LYS A 26 84.27 -43.83 -202.13
N LEU A 27 83.42 -42.94 -201.66
CA LEU A 27 82.38 -42.31 -202.49
C LEU A 27 82.97 -41.46 -203.63
N LEU A 28 84.20 -40.95 -203.47
CA LEU A 28 84.92 -40.21 -204.50
C LEU A 28 85.67 -41.12 -205.49
N GLU A 29 85.90 -42.41 -205.22
CA GLU A 29 86.60 -43.32 -206.14
C GLU A 29 85.70 -43.92 -207.23
N GLU A 30 84.42 -44.15 -206.94
CA GLU A 30 83.45 -44.71 -207.90
C GLU A 30 83.17 -43.77 -209.10
N VAL A 31 83.40 -42.47 -208.92
CA VAL A 31 83.08 -41.43 -209.90
C VAL A 31 84.28 -41.15 -210.80
N LYS A 32 84.24 -41.65 -212.04
CA LYS A 32 85.38 -41.56 -213.00
C LYS A 32 85.61 -40.17 -213.60
N ASN A 33 84.68 -39.24 -213.44
CA ASN A 33 84.70 -37.92 -214.06
C ASN A 33 84.95 -36.81 -213.00
N PRO A 34 85.92 -35.88 -213.18
CA PRO A 34 86.33 -34.96 -212.11
C PRO A 34 85.25 -33.93 -211.71
N GLU A 35 84.38 -33.50 -212.64
CA GLU A 35 83.28 -32.57 -212.31
C GLU A 35 82.24 -33.20 -211.37
N ASP A 36 81.96 -34.49 -211.54
CA ASP A 36 80.97 -35.21 -210.72
C ASP A 36 81.50 -35.48 -209.30
N LYS A 37 82.82 -35.70 -209.13
CA LYS A 37 83.46 -35.73 -207.80
C LYS A 37 83.25 -34.42 -207.04
N LEU A 38 83.41 -33.29 -207.73
CA LEU A 38 83.22 -31.97 -207.12
C LEU A 38 81.75 -31.74 -206.72
N ARG A 39 80.78 -32.12 -207.57
CA ARG A 39 79.35 -32.05 -207.26
C ARG A 39 78.95 -32.87 -206.04
N LEU A 40 79.50 -34.08 -205.90
CA LEU A 40 79.23 -34.95 -204.75
C LEU A 40 79.76 -34.34 -203.44
N LEU A 41 81.00 -33.83 -203.46
CA LEU A 41 81.60 -33.16 -202.30
C LEU A 41 80.83 -31.90 -201.90
N LEU A 42 80.42 -31.08 -202.87
CA LEU A 42 79.63 -29.87 -202.62
C LEU A 42 78.27 -30.21 -201.97
N THR A 43 77.62 -31.27 -202.48
CA THR A 43 76.33 -31.77 -201.98
C THR A 43 76.47 -32.24 -200.52
N LYS A 44 77.52 -33.01 -200.21
CA LYS A 44 77.80 -33.47 -198.84
C LYS A 44 78.16 -32.32 -197.89
N TYR A 45 78.91 -31.32 -198.33
CA TYR A 45 79.17 -30.13 -197.51
C TYR A 45 77.89 -29.36 -197.17
N VAL A 46 77.00 -29.13 -198.14
CA VAL A 46 75.70 -28.48 -197.92
C VAL A 46 74.79 -29.29 -196.99
N GLU A 47 74.83 -30.62 -197.07
CA GLU A 47 74.08 -31.52 -196.21
C GLU A 47 74.59 -31.48 -194.74
N THR A 48 75.91 -31.47 -194.54
CA THR A 48 76.53 -31.29 -193.22
C THR A 48 76.23 -29.92 -192.64
N GLU A 49 76.30 -28.84 -193.42
CA GLU A 49 76.00 -27.48 -192.94
C GLU A 49 74.51 -27.28 -192.61
N ARG A 50 73.59 -27.96 -193.34
CA ARG A 50 72.19 -28.06 -192.92
C ARG A 50 72.04 -28.78 -191.58
N ASN A 51 72.76 -29.88 -191.36
CA ASN A 51 72.73 -30.61 -190.09
C ASN A 51 73.32 -29.78 -188.93
N ASN A 52 74.41 -29.05 -189.13
CA ASN A 52 74.95 -28.12 -188.13
C ASN A 52 73.94 -27.02 -187.76
N ARG A 53 73.28 -26.41 -188.75
CA ARG A 53 72.23 -25.42 -188.50
C ARG A 53 71.04 -26.01 -187.74
N ARG A 54 70.65 -27.25 -188.04
CA ARG A 54 69.59 -27.97 -187.33
C ARG A 54 69.98 -28.27 -185.89
N LEU A 55 71.17 -28.85 -185.66
CA LEU A 55 71.68 -29.13 -184.31
C LEU A 55 71.84 -27.85 -183.48
N GLY A 56 72.25 -26.73 -184.08
CA GLY A 56 72.29 -25.43 -183.42
C GLY A 56 70.91 -24.87 -183.06
N GLN A 57 69.86 -25.18 -183.82
CA GLN A 57 68.47 -24.88 -183.46
C GLN A 57 67.98 -25.80 -182.33
N ASP A 58 68.25 -27.11 -182.43
CA ASP A 58 67.85 -28.12 -181.44
C ASP A 58 68.51 -27.84 -180.07
N LEU A 59 69.81 -27.51 -180.03
CA LEU A 59 70.52 -27.06 -178.83
C LEU A 59 69.82 -25.85 -178.20
N LYS A 60 69.51 -24.82 -179.01
CA LYS A 60 68.87 -23.59 -178.56
C LYS A 60 67.43 -23.80 -178.08
N THR A 61 66.75 -24.86 -178.52
CA THR A 61 65.47 -25.29 -177.93
C THR A 61 65.65 -26.05 -176.61
N HIS A 62 66.67 -26.91 -176.50
CA HIS A 62 66.96 -27.63 -175.25
C HIS A 62 67.46 -26.71 -174.13
N GLU A 63 68.26 -25.70 -174.44
CA GLU A 63 68.65 -24.64 -173.49
C GLU A 63 67.41 -23.91 -172.94
N LYS A 64 66.46 -23.54 -173.82
CA LYS A 64 65.18 -22.94 -173.40
C LYS A 64 64.32 -23.87 -172.55
N GLN A 65 64.33 -25.17 -172.82
CA GLN A 65 63.61 -26.17 -172.01
C GLN A 65 64.25 -26.31 -170.63
N LEU A 66 65.58 -26.39 -170.53
CA LEU A 66 66.29 -26.44 -169.25
C LEU A 66 66.06 -25.18 -168.41
N GLU A 67 66.11 -24.00 -169.03
CA GLU A 67 65.78 -22.72 -168.42
C GLU A 67 64.33 -22.67 -167.90
N ALA A 68 63.37 -23.19 -168.67
CA ALA A 68 61.97 -23.28 -168.25
C ALA A 68 61.78 -24.24 -167.05
N ILE A 69 62.39 -25.44 -167.11
CA ILE A 69 62.34 -26.44 -166.03
C ILE A 69 63.01 -25.91 -164.76
N ALA A 70 64.11 -25.15 -164.88
CA ALA A 70 64.77 -24.52 -163.74
C ALA A 70 63.85 -23.51 -163.03
N ARG A 71 63.15 -22.66 -163.79
CA ARG A 71 62.16 -21.71 -163.25
C ARG A 71 60.94 -22.42 -162.65
N GLU A 72 60.46 -23.50 -163.27
CA GLU A 72 59.36 -24.31 -162.75
C GLU A 72 59.74 -24.98 -161.43
N LYS A 73 60.93 -25.55 -161.34
CA LYS A 73 61.50 -26.08 -160.09
C LYS A 73 61.57 -25.01 -158.99
N GLU A 74 62.01 -23.80 -159.31
CA GLU A 74 62.08 -22.71 -158.34
C GLU A 74 60.68 -22.24 -157.89
N ASN A 75 59.71 -22.17 -158.81
CA ASN A 75 58.30 -21.91 -158.51
C ASN A 75 57.74 -22.96 -157.56
N LEU A 76 57.88 -24.24 -157.88
CA LEU A 76 57.44 -25.37 -157.06
C LEU A 76 58.13 -25.37 -155.68
N GLN A 77 59.41 -25.02 -155.60
CA GLN A 77 60.12 -24.88 -154.32
C GLN A 77 59.55 -23.74 -153.47
N ARG A 78 59.24 -22.59 -154.08
CA ARG A 78 58.59 -21.46 -153.38
C ARG A 78 57.19 -21.83 -152.90
N ASP A 79 56.40 -22.54 -153.69
CA ASP A 79 55.05 -22.94 -153.31
C ASP A 79 55.03 -24.10 -152.30
N TYR A 80 56.00 -25.02 -152.36
CA TYR A 80 56.23 -26.00 -151.29
C TYR A 80 56.56 -25.31 -149.96
N ASN A 81 57.47 -24.33 -149.96
CA ASN A 81 57.84 -23.59 -148.75
C ASN A 81 56.64 -22.80 -148.18
N LYS A 82 55.80 -22.19 -149.03
CA LYS A 82 54.54 -21.55 -148.59
C LYS A 82 53.56 -22.56 -147.97
N ASN A 83 53.37 -23.71 -148.60
CA ASN A 83 52.48 -24.76 -148.09
C ASN A 83 52.97 -25.35 -146.76
N LEU A 84 54.28 -25.52 -146.59
CA LEU A 84 54.88 -25.93 -145.33
C LEU A 84 54.59 -24.93 -144.21
N LEU A 85 54.82 -23.64 -144.46
CA LEU A 85 54.51 -22.56 -143.50
C LEU A 85 53.01 -22.49 -143.16
N MET A 86 52.13 -22.71 -144.15
CA MET A 86 50.67 -22.75 -143.95
C MET A 86 50.25 -23.96 -143.11
N ARG A 87 50.83 -25.14 -143.37
CA ARG A 87 50.61 -26.36 -142.57
C ARG A 87 51.05 -26.15 -141.13
N ASP A 88 52.20 -25.52 -140.90
CA ASP A 88 52.75 -25.31 -139.57
C ASP A 88 51.88 -24.33 -138.77
N LYS A 89 51.44 -23.22 -139.40
CA LYS A 89 50.44 -22.31 -138.83
C LYS A 89 49.11 -23.00 -138.51
N LEU A 90 48.59 -23.83 -139.41
CA LEU A 90 47.36 -24.59 -139.16
C LEU A 90 47.53 -25.58 -138.00
N THR A 91 48.69 -26.23 -137.90
CA THR A 91 49.04 -27.16 -136.82
C THR A 91 49.12 -26.43 -135.47
N GLU A 92 49.69 -25.22 -135.46
CA GLU A 92 49.74 -24.34 -134.29
C GLU A 92 48.33 -23.92 -133.86
N VAL A 93 47.50 -23.38 -134.77
CA VAL A 93 46.10 -23.01 -134.51
C VAL A 93 45.29 -24.21 -133.99
N CYS A 94 45.40 -25.39 -134.61
CA CYS A 94 44.74 -26.60 -134.12
C CYS A 94 45.21 -27.00 -132.71
N ARG A 95 46.50 -26.82 -132.40
CA ARG A 95 47.05 -27.10 -131.06
C ARG A 95 46.57 -26.08 -130.03
N GLU A 96 46.47 -24.80 -130.39
CA GLU A 96 45.89 -23.75 -129.53
C GLU A 96 44.40 -23.95 -129.32
N GLN A 97 43.64 -24.26 -130.36
CA GLN A 97 42.23 -24.60 -130.24
C GLN A 97 42.02 -25.83 -129.33
N GLN A 98 42.87 -26.86 -129.45
CA GLN A 98 42.83 -28.02 -128.55
C GLN A 98 43.23 -27.68 -127.10
N LYS A 99 44.15 -26.72 -126.88
CA LYS A 99 44.44 -26.16 -125.55
C LYS A 99 43.21 -25.41 -125.00
N LEU A 100 42.58 -24.55 -125.80
CA LEU A 100 41.40 -23.76 -125.42
C LEU A 100 40.22 -24.67 -125.08
N ILE A 101 39.93 -25.70 -125.89
CA ILE A 101 38.89 -26.71 -125.61
C ILE A 101 39.16 -27.42 -124.28
N LYS A 102 40.42 -27.82 -124.03
CA LYS A 102 40.81 -28.42 -122.74
C LYS A 102 40.68 -27.42 -121.58
N SER A 103 41.07 -26.17 -121.78
CA SER A 103 40.98 -25.10 -120.78
C SER A 103 39.53 -24.82 -120.39
N VAL A 104 38.66 -24.58 -121.38
CA VAL A 104 37.22 -24.34 -121.18
C VAL A 104 36.53 -25.55 -120.55
N LYS A 105 36.89 -26.78 -120.96
CA LYS A 105 36.38 -27.99 -120.29
C LYS A 105 36.81 -28.06 -118.83
N ASN A 106 38.08 -27.78 -118.53
CA ASN A 106 38.60 -27.79 -117.16
C ASN A 106 37.95 -26.68 -116.31
N GLU A 107 37.81 -25.47 -116.85
CA GLU A 107 37.17 -24.33 -116.18
C GLU A 107 35.67 -24.59 -115.95
N SER A 108 34.96 -25.19 -116.91
CA SER A 108 33.57 -25.59 -116.75
C SER A 108 33.40 -26.67 -115.67
N MET A 109 34.24 -27.71 -115.69
CA MET A 109 34.25 -28.73 -114.63
C MET A 109 34.60 -28.15 -113.26
N GLN A 110 35.48 -27.15 -113.21
CA GLN A 110 35.88 -26.48 -111.99
C GLN A 110 34.76 -25.61 -111.44
N LYS A 111 34.09 -24.80 -112.28
CA LYS A 111 32.89 -24.02 -111.91
C LYS A 111 31.74 -24.90 -111.42
N ILE A 112 31.53 -26.08 -112.02
CA ILE A 112 30.54 -27.05 -111.54
C ILE A 112 30.88 -27.51 -110.13
N ARG A 113 32.14 -27.85 -109.84
CA ARG A 113 32.58 -28.22 -108.48
C ARG A 113 32.42 -27.08 -107.48
N GLU A 114 32.82 -25.87 -107.85
CA GLU A 114 32.73 -24.68 -106.98
C GLU A 114 31.26 -24.33 -106.66
N GLU A 115 30.35 -24.40 -107.62
CA GLU A 115 28.91 -24.22 -107.34
C GLU A 115 28.30 -25.38 -106.54
N GLU A 116 28.73 -26.63 -106.78
CA GLU A 116 28.28 -27.77 -105.97
C GLU A 116 28.80 -27.68 -104.52
N GLU A 117 30.03 -27.18 -104.33
CA GLU A 117 30.63 -26.94 -103.01
C GLU A 117 29.95 -25.79 -102.28
N LYS A 118 29.69 -24.65 -102.94
CA LYS A 118 28.85 -23.56 -102.39
C LYS A 118 27.45 -24.04 -102.02
N ARG A 119 26.84 -24.90 -102.84
CA ARG A 119 25.52 -25.48 -102.54
C ARG A 119 25.57 -26.35 -101.28
N LYS A 120 26.59 -27.20 -101.15
CA LYS A 120 26.81 -28.03 -99.95
C LYS A 120 27.10 -27.19 -98.72
N GLU A 121 27.91 -26.14 -98.84
CA GLU A 121 28.22 -25.22 -97.74
C GLU A 121 26.97 -24.43 -97.29
N SER A 122 26.19 -23.90 -98.24
CA SER A 122 24.92 -23.22 -97.97
C SER A 122 23.89 -24.14 -97.32
N GLN A 123 23.75 -25.39 -97.82
CA GLN A 123 22.87 -26.39 -97.22
C GLN A 123 23.34 -26.80 -95.82
N SER A 124 24.66 -26.94 -95.61
CA SER A 124 25.26 -27.22 -94.30
C SER A 124 24.99 -26.08 -93.29
N LYS A 125 25.19 -24.81 -93.71
CA LYS A 125 24.87 -23.63 -92.89
C LYS A 125 23.38 -23.59 -92.53
N PHE A 126 22.48 -23.83 -93.48
CA PHE A 126 21.04 -23.87 -93.22
C PHE A 126 20.67 -25.00 -92.24
N GLN A 127 21.27 -26.18 -92.39
CA GLN A 127 21.07 -27.31 -91.48
C GLN A 127 21.62 -27.02 -90.07
N SER A 128 22.78 -26.35 -89.97
CA SER A 128 23.35 -25.89 -88.68
C SER A 128 22.42 -24.90 -88.01
N SER A 129 21.98 -23.85 -88.71
CA SER A 129 21.05 -22.86 -88.15
C SER A 129 19.70 -23.49 -87.75
N LEU A 130 19.17 -24.47 -88.49
CA LEU A 130 17.98 -25.22 -88.06
C LEU A 130 18.23 -26.02 -86.78
N ASN A 131 19.39 -26.66 -86.66
CA ASN A 131 19.76 -27.38 -85.44
C ASN A 131 19.95 -26.43 -84.25
N GLU A 132 20.60 -25.27 -84.45
CA GLU A 132 20.79 -24.22 -83.45
C GLU A 132 19.46 -23.61 -82.99
N ILE A 133 18.52 -23.33 -83.92
CA ILE A 133 17.16 -22.88 -83.61
C ILE A 133 16.42 -23.95 -82.80
N THR A 134 16.51 -25.22 -83.22
CA THR A 134 15.86 -26.34 -82.52
C THR A 134 16.43 -26.54 -81.10
N GLN A 135 17.75 -26.43 -80.95
CA GLN A 135 18.43 -26.55 -79.66
C GLN A 135 18.12 -25.35 -78.75
N SER A 136 18.03 -24.14 -79.30
CA SER A 136 17.60 -22.92 -78.59
C SER A 136 16.15 -23.04 -78.12
N LEU A 137 15.24 -23.52 -78.97
CA LEU A 137 13.84 -23.79 -78.61
C LEU A 137 13.73 -24.86 -77.52
N SER A 138 14.51 -25.95 -77.62
CA SER A 138 14.55 -27.00 -76.58
C SER A 138 15.06 -26.45 -75.25
N LYS A 139 16.14 -25.66 -75.26
CA LYS A 139 16.70 -25.01 -74.06
C LYS A 139 15.70 -24.05 -73.43
N ASN A 140 15.01 -23.24 -74.23
CA ASN A 140 13.96 -22.34 -73.74
C ASN A 140 12.80 -23.11 -73.12
N ASN A 141 12.39 -24.22 -73.72
CA ASN A 141 11.33 -25.09 -73.18
C ASN A 141 11.75 -25.77 -71.86
N GLU A 142 13.01 -26.22 -71.74
CA GLU A 142 13.57 -26.71 -70.48
C GLU A 142 13.63 -25.63 -69.40
N GLU A 143 14.05 -24.40 -69.74
CA GLU A 143 14.07 -23.27 -68.81
C GLU A 143 12.64 -22.88 -68.38
N ASN A 144 11.67 -22.90 -69.29
CA ASN A 144 10.26 -22.67 -68.98
C ASN A 144 9.71 -23.75 -68.03
N ASN A 145 10.04 -25.02 -68.26
CA ASN A 145 9.66 -26.12 -67.37
C ASN A 145 10.31 -25.98 -65.98
N LYS A 146 11.61 -25.66 -65.90
CA LYS A 146 12.29 -25.38 -64.62
C LYS A 146 11.65 -24.21 -63.87
N LEU A 147 11.24 -23.15 -64.56
CA LEU A 147 10.52 -22.02 -63.97
C LEU A 147 9.13 -22.44 -63.46
N ARG A 148 8.40 -23.29 -64.19
CA ARG A 148 7.10 -23.85 -63.75
C ARG A 148 7.27 -24.71 -62.51
N ASP A 149 8.24 -25.62 -62.50
CA ASP A 149 8.53 -26.49 -61.36
C ASP A 149 8.91 -25.67 -60.12
N HIS A 150 9.77 -24.66 -60.28
CA HIS A 150 10.13 -23.75 -59.19
C HIS A 150 8.93 -22.93 -58.68
N ASN A 151 8.05 -22.46 -59.57
CA ASN A 151 6.83 -21.74 -59.20
C ASN A 151 5.84 -22.64 -58.44
N ILE A 152 5.71 -23.92 -58.84
CA ILE A 152 4.93 -24.94 -58.12
C ILE A 152 5.56 -25.21 -56.74
N GLU A 153 6.88 -25.32 -56.64
CA GLU A 153 7.58 -25.55 -55.37
C GLU A 153 7.45 -24.36 -54.42
N MET A 154 7.58 -23.12 -54.93
CA MET A 154 7.33 -21.90 -54.16
C MET A 154 5.88 -21.82 -53.68
N THR A 155 4.91 -22.18 -54.54
CA THR A 155 3.49 -22.25 -54.16
C THR A 155 3.26 -23.28 -53.04
N LYS A 156 3.92 -24.45 -53.09
CA LYS A 156 3.87 -25.45 -52.02
C LYS A 156 4.48 -24.93 -50.71
N LYS A 157 5.63 -24.26 -50.77
CA LYS A 157 6.29 -23.66 -49.59
C LYS A 157 5.42 -22.57 -48.95
N LEU A 158 4.81 -21.70 -49.75
CA LEU A 158 3.88 -20.67 -49.26
C LEU A 158 2.63 -21.28 -48.61
N LYS A 159 2.04 -22.32 -49.21
CA LYS A 159 0.90 -23.05 -48.60
C LYS A 159 1.29 -23.70 -47.27
N PHE A 160 2.40 -24.44 -47.23
CA PHE A 160 2.89 -25.05 -45.99
C PHE A 160 3.17 -24.01 -44.90
N LEU A 161 3.74 -22.85 -45.26
CA LEU A 161 3.98 -21.75 -44.33
C LEU A 161 2.65 -21.19 -43.78
N ALA A 162 1.67 -20.95 -44.64
CA ALA A 162 0.34 -20.47 -44.26
C ALA A 162 -0.41 -21.48 -43.35
N GLU A 163 -0.38 -22.77 -43.69
CA GLU A 163 -0.93 -23.85 -42.87
C GLU A 163 -0.26 -23.91 -41.49
N GLN A 164 1.06 -23.72 -41.41
CA GLN A 164 1.78 -23.70 -40.13
C GLN A 164 1.47 -22.44 -39.30
N TYR A 165 1.33 -21.27 -39.92
CA TYR A 165 0.86 -20.05 -39.24
C TYR A 165 -0.56 -20.23 -38.69
N GLN A 166 -1.49 -20.77 -39.49
CA GLN A 166 -2.86 -21.03 -39.06
C GLN A 166 -2.91 -22.04 -37.89
N ALA A 167 -2.09 -23.10 -37.93
CA ALA A 167 -1.99 -24.06 -36.84
C ALA A 167 -1.43 -23.41 -35.55
N ARG A 168 -0.44 -22.52 -35.67
CA ARG A 168 0.12 -21.76 -34.54
C ARG A 168 -0.89 -20.76 -33.97
N GLU A 169 -1.66 -20.10 -34.82
CA GLU A 169 -2.72 -19.16 -34.43
C GLU A 169 -3.81 -19.88 -33.62
N GLN A 170 -4.28 -21.04 -34.09
CA GLN A 170 -5.23 -21.89 -33.34
C GLN A 170 -4.67 -22.40 -32.00
N GLN A 171 -3.35 -22.60 -31.88
CA GLN A 171 -2.72 -22.95 -30.60
C GLN A 171 -2.66 -21.75 -29.65
N LEU A 172 -2.37 -20.56 -30.16
CA LEU A 172 -2.37 -19.31 -29.38
C LEU A 172 -3.79 -18.94 -28.93
N GLU A 173 -4.80 -19.14 -29.77
CA GLU A 173 -6.21 -18.93 -29.43
C GLU A 173 -6.65 -19.83 -28.26
N LYS A 174 -6.36 -21.14 -28.33
CA LYS A 174 -6.61 -22.10 -27.23
C LYS A 174 -5.85 -21.76 -25.95
N LEU A 175 -4.60 -21.31 -26.06
CA LEU A 175 -3.83 -20.86 -24.89
C LEU A 175 -4.43 -19.60 -24.27
N ASN A 176 -4.91 -18.67 -25.10
CA ASN A 176 -5.60 -17.46 -24.65
C ASN A 176 -6.96 -17.80 -23.98
N GLU A 177 -7.74 -18.74 -24.53
CA GLU A 177 -8.94 -19.27 -23.86
C GLU A 177 -8.61 -19.89 -22.50
N GLN A 178 -7.56 -20.71 -22.41
CA GLN A 178 -7.10 -21.30 -21.15
C GLN A 178 -6.72 -20.23 -20.12
N VAL A 179 -5.94 -19.22 -20.52
CA VAL A 179 -5.54 -18.10 -19.64
C VAL A 179 -6.74 -17.27 -19.20
N GLN A 180 -7.74 -17.05 -20.07
CA GLN A 180 -8.98 -16.37 -19.70
C GLN A 180 -9.80 -17.18 -18.68
N LEU A 181 -9.95 -18.49 -18.87
CA LEU A 181 -10.64 -19.37 -17.94
C LEU A 181 -9.92 -19.45 -16.58
N GLU A 182 -8.58 -19.54 -16.58
CA GLU A 182 -7.77 -19.52 -15.36
C GLU A 182 -7.90 -18.18 -14.63
N SER A 183 -7.85 -17.04 -15.35
CA SER A 183 -8.09 -15.71 -14.79
C SER A 183 -9.49 -15.57 -14.16
N GLN A 184 -10.54 -16.03 -14.86
CA GLN A 184 -11.91 -16.05 -14.31
C GLN A 184 -12.02 -16.92 -13.05
N LEU A 185 -11.35 -18.09 -13.03
CA LEU A 185 -11.30 -18.99 -11.88
C LEU A 185 -10.56 -18.36 -10.69
N HIS A 186 -9.46 -17.64 -10.91
CA HIS A 186 -8.77 -16.89 -9.87
C HIS A 186 -9.63 -15.73 -9.34
N GLN A 187 -10.30 -14.99 -10.21
CA GLN A 187 -11.22 -13.91 -9.81
C GLN A 187 -12.41 -14.46 -8.99
N ALA A 188 -12.98 -15.60 -9.40
CA ALA A 188 -14.05 -16.26 -8.66
C ALA A 188 -13.60 -16.75 -7.27
N LYS A 189 -12.38 -17.31 -7.16
CA LYS A 189 -11.78 -17.68 -5.87
C LYS A 189 -11.55 -16.47 -4.97
N LEU A 190 -11.03 -15.37 -5.52
CA LEU A 190 -10.81 -14.12 -4.78
C LEU A 190 -12.14 -13.55 -4.26
N ASN A 191 -13.15 -13.45 -5.13
CA ASN A 191 -14.49 -12.98 -4.76
C ASN A 191 -15.11 -13.86 -3.67
N LYS A 192 -14.95 -15.19 -3.76
CA LYS A 192 -15.42 -16.13 -2.73
C LYS A 192 -14.78 -15.83 -1.36
N VAL A 193 -13.44 -15.73 -1.30
CA VAL A 193 -12.72 -15.45 -0.05
C VAL A 193 -13.10 -14.08 0.52
N GLN A 194 -13.31 -13.07 -0.32
CA GLN A 194 -13.77 -11.75 0.12
C GLN A 194 -15.19 -11.80 0.73
N VAL A 195 -16.10 -12.58 0.15
CA VAL A 195 -17.46 -12.76 0.69
C VAL A 195 -17.45 -13.56 2.00
N GLU A 196 -16.66 -14.64 2.08
CA GLU A 196 -16.50 -15.43 3.30
C GLU A 196 -15.92 -14.57 4.45
N ALA A 197 -14.84 -13.82 4.19
CA ALA A 197 -14.25 -12.91 5.18
C ALA A 197 -15.20 -11.75 5.59
N ALA A 198 -16.04 -11.25 4.67
CA ALA A 198 -17.06 -10.25 5.00
C ALA A 198 -18.16 -10.83 5.90
N MET A 199 -18.60 -12.06 5.63
CA MET A 199 -19.58 -12.77 6.44
C MET A 199 -19.05 -13.11 7.83
N GLU A 200 -17.82 -13.61 7.94
CA GLU A 200 -17.14 -13.85 9.23
C GLU A 200 -17.01 -12.56 10.05
N LYS A 201 -16.63 -11.44 9.40
CA LYS A 201 -16.58 -10.12 10.05
C LYS A 201 -17.95 -9.67 10.55
N GLU A 202 -19.02 -9.91 9.79
CA GLU A 202 -20.38 -9.59 10.24
C GLU A 202 -20.83 -10.45 11.44
N ILE A 203 -20.48 -11.74 11.44
CA ILE A 203 -20.72 -12.65 12.57
C ILE A 203 -19.97 -12.16 13.81
N LEU A 204 -18.67 -11.88 13.71
CA LEU A 204 -17.85 -11.37 14.82
C LEU A 204 -18.36 -10.04 15.36
N ILE A 205 -18.89 -9.15 14.51
CA ILE A 205 -19.52 -7.90 14.95
C ILE A 205 -20.79 -8.18 15.75
N LYS A 206 -21.65 -9.10 15.30
CA LYS A 206 -22.88 -9.50 16.02
C LYS A 206 -22.56 -10.17 17.36
N GLU A 207 -21.59 -11.09 17.39
CA GLU A 207 -21.13 -11.75 18.61
C GLU A 207 -20.55 -10.76 19.62
N LYS A 208 -19.69 -9.84 19.16
CA LYS A 208 -19.15 -8.74 19.98
C LYS A 208 -20.27 -7.86 20.55
N GLN A 209 -21.29 -7.54 19.74
CA GLN A 209 -22.43 -6.74 20.20
C GLN A 209 -23.23 -7.47 21.28
N ILE A 210 -23.53 -8.76 21.08
CA ILE A 210 -24.22 -9.60 22.08
C ILE A 210 -23.40 -9.73 23.38
N ALA A 211 -22.08 -9.90 23.27
CA ALA A 211 -21.19 -9.97 24.43
C ALA A 211 -21.16 -8.64 25.21
N LEU A 212 -21.08 -7.51 24.50
CA LEU A 212 -21.11 -6.17 25.10
C LEU A 212 -22.46 -5.88 25.78
N GLU A 213 -23.57 -6.26 25.15
CA GLU A 213 -24.90 -6.10 25.75
C GLU A 213 -25.05 -6.94 27.02
N LYS A 214 -24.64 -8.22 26.99
CA LYS A 214 -24.61 -9.09 28.18
C LYS A 214 -23.75 -8.51 29.30
N LEU A 215 -22.56 -8.01 28.98
CA LEU A 215 -21.67 -7.36 29.95
C LEU A 215 -22.31 -6.12 30.57
N MET A 216 -22.96 -5.28 29.77
CA MET A 216 -23.66 -4.09 30.27
C MET A 216 -24.87 -4.45 31.15
N GLN A 217 -25.61 -5.50 30.80
CA GLN A 217 -26.70 -6.03 31.63
C GLN A 217 -26.20 -6.60 32.97
N THR A 218 -25.11 -7.38 32.99
CA THR A 218 -24.54 -7.89 34.24
C THR A 218 -23.92 -6.79 35.10
N GLN A 219 -23.26 -5.81 34.49
CA GLN A 219 -22.75 -4.63 35.21
C GLN A 219 -23.89 -3.85 35.88
N LYS A 220 -25.01 -3.64 35.18
CA LYS A 220 -26.20 -3.01 35.77
C LYS A 220 -26.77 -3.84 36.94
N MET A 221 -26.88 -5.15 36.77
CA MET A 221 -27.35 -6.05 37.85
C MET A 221 -26.44 -5.99 39.08
N LEU A 222 -25.11 -5.97 38.88
CA LEU A 222 -24.15 -5.83 39.97
C LEU A 222 -24.31 -4.49 40.69
N GLN A 223 -24.43 -3.39 39.95
CA GLN A 223 -24.69 -2.07 40.56
C GLN A 223 -26.00 -2.07 41.39
N GLU A 224 -27.09 -2.61 40.82
CA GLU A 224 -28.39 -2.75 41.51
C GLU A 224 -28.32 -3.67 42.75
N LEU A 225 -27.39 -4.62 42.81
CA LEU A 225 -27.13 -5.45 43.99
C LEU A 225 -26.27 -4.72 45.02
N THR A 226 -25.22 -4.00 44.60
CA THR A 226 -24.38 -3.19 45.49
C THR A 226 -25.18 -2.06 46.14
N GLU A 227 -26.07 -1.38 45.41
CA GLU A 227 -26.96 -0.36 45.95
C GLU A 227 -27.94 -0.95 46.99
N ARG A 228 -28.48 -2.16 46.77
CA ARG A 228 -29.30 -2.88 47.76
C ARG A 228 -28.49 -3.33 48.98
N GLU A 229 -27.28 -3.83 48.78
CA GLU A 229 -26.38 -4.23 49.86
C GLU A 229 -26.01 -3.03 50.75
N GLN A 230 -25.72 -1.87 50.12
CA GLN A 230 -25.48 -0.63 50.84
C GLN A 230 -26.72 -0.19 51.64
N ALA A 231 -27.91 -0.19 51.04
CA ALA A 231 -29.15 0.17 51.74
C ALA A 231 -29.44 -0.76 52.95
N LEU A 232 -29.17 -2.07 52.81
CA LEU A 232 -29.30 -3.02 53.91
C LEU A 232 -28.24 -2.81 55.00
N LYS A 233 -26.99 -2.45 54.64
CA LYS A 233 -25.94 -2.06 55.60
C LYS A 233 -26.31 -0.78 56.35
N GLU A 234 -26.85 0.23 55.66
CA GLU A 234 -27.36 1.46 56.28
C GLU A 234 -28.54 1.18 57.22
N GLN A 235 -29.46 0.30 56.84
CA GLN A 235 -30.56 -0.15 57.70
C GLN A 235 -30.05 -0.93 58.93
N LEU A 236 -29.07 -1.82 58.76
CA LEU A 236 -28.43 -2.53 59.88
C LEU A 236 -27.76 -1.55 60.84
N ASN A 237 -26.97 -0.61 60.34
CA ASN A 237 -26.32 0.43 61.15
C ASN A 237 -27.35 1.27 61.92
N LEU A 238 -28.49 1.59 61.31
CA LEU A 238 -29.60 2.29 61.98
C LEU A 238 -30.19 1.45 63.13
N TYR A 239 -30.35 0.14 62.95
CA TYR A 239 -30.84 -0.74 64.02
C TYR A 239 -29.80 -0.95 65.12
N THR A 240 -28.51 -1.05 64.80
CA THR A 240 -27.42 -1.08 65.77
C THR A 240 -27.42 0.19 66.61
N ALA A 241 -27.47 1.37 65.99
CA ALA A 241 -27.54 2.65 66.71
C ALA A 241 -28.78 2.75 67.61
N LYS A 242 -29.96 2.29 67.15
CA LYS A 242 -31.18 2.22 67.97
C LYS A 242 -31.06 1.24 69.14
N TYR A 243 -30.35 0.13 68.96
CA TYR A 243 -30.09 -0.83 70.01
C TYR A 243 -29.13 -0.25 71.06
N ASP A 244 -28.08 0.44 70.61
CA ASP A 244 -27.15 1.16 71.50
C ASP A 244 -27.87 2.27 72.27
N ASP A 245 -28.75 3.06 71.63
CA ASP A 245 -29.60 4.05 72.29
C ASP A 245 -30.53 3.42 73.33
N PHE A 246 -31.17 2.29 73.00
CA PHE A 246 -32.02 1.55 73.94
C PHE A 246 -31.20 1.02 75.12
N GLN A 247 -30.03 0.42 74.87
CA GLN A 247 -29.14 -0.11 75.90
C GLN A 247 -28.59 1.01 76.79
N ASN A 248 -28.22 2.16 76.21
CA ASN A 248 -27.82 3.36 76.95
C ASN A 248 -28.97 3.93 77.80
N SER A 249 -30.19 3.91 77.28
CA SER A 249 -31.39 4.33 78.03
C SER A 249 -31.71 3.36 79.18
N LEU A 250 -31.59 2.05 78.94
CA LEU A 250 -31.76 1.01 79.94
C LEU A 250 -30.70 1.10 81.04
N GLN A 251 -29.43 1.33 80.68
CA GLN A 251 -28.35 1.56 81.64
C GLN A 251 -28.61 2.79 82.49
N LYS A 252 -28.95 3.94 81.87
CA LYS A 252 -29.36 5.16 82.60
C LYS A 252 -30.55 4.90 83.53
N SER A 253 -31.54 4.11 83.10
CA SER A 253 -32.68 3.74 83.94
C SER A 253 -32.25 2.87 85.12
N ASN A 254 -31.33 1.91 84.92
CA ASN A 254 -30.78 1.09 85.99
C ASN A 254 -29.97 1.92 87.00
N ASP A 255 -29.18 2.87 86.51
CA ASP A 255 -28.43 3.81 87.35
C ASP A 255 -29.38 4.68 88.20
N ILE A 256 -30.48 5.16 87.60
CA ILE A 256 -31.56 5.89 88.30
C ILE A 256 -32.28 5.00 89.33
N PHE A 257 -32.54 3.72 89.03
CA PHE A 257 -33.09 2.79 90.02
C PHE A 257 -32.10 2.53 91.17
N ALA A 258 -30.79 2.47 90.88
CA ALA A 258 -29.76 2.33 91.90
C ALA A 258 -29.66 3.57 92.80
N THR A 259 -29.72 4.80 92.25
CA THR A 259 -29.76 6.02 93.06
C THR A 259 -31.04 6.12 93.88
N TYR A 260 -32.22 5.84 93.30
CA TYR A 260 -33.47 5.80 94.07
C TYR A 260 -33.45 4.75 95.19
N LYS A 261 -32.84 3.58 94.98
CA LYS A 261 -32.66 2.59 96.04
C LYS A 261 -31.78 3.13 97.17
N LEU A 262 -30.65 3.77 96.86
CA LEU A 262 -29.78 4.40 97.84
C LEU A 262 -30.47 5.55 98.60
N GLU A 263 -31.27 6.37 97.91
CA GLU A 263 -32.07 7.43 98.52
C GLU A 263 -33.19 6.87 99.41
N LEU A 264 -33.88 5.81 98.98
CA LEU A 264 -34.90 5.13 99.77
C LEU A 264 -34.30 4.49 101.02
N GLU A 265 -33.12 3.86 100.92
CA GLU A 265 -32.38 3.35 102.08
C GLU A 265 -31.94 4.48 103.03
N LYS A 266 -31.47 5.61 102.50
CA LYS A 266 -31.08 6.80 103.28
C LYS A 266 -32.27 7.43 103.98
N MET A 267 -33.40 7.56 103.28
CA MET A 267 -34.67 8.04 103.83
C MET A 267 -35.18 7.09 104.91
N THR A 268 -35.20 5.78 104.66
CA THR A 268 -35.56 4.76 105.66
C THR A 268 -34.68 4.80 106.91
N LYS A 269 -33.36 4.99 106.75
CA LYS A 269 -32.42 5.19 107.87
C LYS A 269 -32.74 6.48 108.65
N ASN A 270 -33.09 7.55 107.97
CA ASN A 270 -33.48 8.83 108.59
C ASN A 270 -34.82 8.73 109.33
N THR A 271 -35.83 8.08 108.75
CA THR A 271 -37.12 7.81 109.39
C THR A 271 -36.92 7.00 110.67
N ARG A 272 -36.15 5.90 110.63
CA ARG A 272 -35.80 5.12 111.84
C ARG A 272 -35.03 5.91 112.90
N LYS A 273 -34.26 6.94 112.49
CA LYS A 273 -33.58 7.85 113.42
C LYS A 273 -34.60 8.78 114.09
N ILE A 274 -35.46 9.42 113.31
CA ILE A 274 -36.51 10.32 113.81
C ILE A 274 -37.51 9.56 114.70
N GLU A 275 -37.89 8.32 114.36
CA GLU A 275 -38.72 7.45 115.20
C GLU A 275 -38.08 7.17 116.56
N LYS A 276 -36.76 6.88 116.60
CA LYS A 276 -36.02 6.72 117.86
C LYS A 276 -35.97 8.01 118.67
N GLU A 277 -35.69 9.14 118.02
CA GLU A 277 -35.67 10.45 118.66
C GLU A 277 -37.06 10.83 119.21
N SER A 278 -38.15 10.57 118.47
CA SER A 278 -39.52 10.74 118.94
C SER A 278 -39.88 9.82 120.11
N LEU A 279 -39.47 8.55 120.09
CA LEU A 279 -39.64 7.64 121.23
C LEU A 279 -38.86 8.10 122.46
N GLU A 280 -37.65 8.65 122.27
CA GLU A 280 -36.84 9.17 123.36
C GLU A 280 -37.44 10.47 123.94
N TRP A 281 -37.93 11.38 123.09
CA TRP A 281 -38.68 12.56 123.52
C TRP A 281 -39.97 12.17 124.24
N LYS A 282 -40.70 11.16 123.76
CA LYS A 282 -41.88 10.62 124.44
C LYS A 282 -41.53 10.09 125.82
N ARG A 283 -40.47 9.28 125.97
CA ARG A 283 -39.98 8.80 127.27
C ARG A 283 -39.54 9.93 128.20
N LYS A 284 -38.86 10.96 127.68
CA LYS A 284 -38.46 12.14 128.46
C LYS A 284 -39.69 12.92 128.96
N TRP A 285 -40.71 13.08 128.11
CA TRP A 285 -41.99 13.68 128.49
C TRP A 285 -42.76 12.82 129.50
N GLU A 286 -42.89 11.51 129.28
CA GLU A 286 -43.53 10.55 130.20
C GLU A 286 -42.85 10.59 131.58
N LYS A 287 -41.51 10.59 131.62
CA LYS A 287 -40.74 10.70 132.87
C LYS A 287 -40.95 12.06 133.56
N SER A 288 -40.90 13.16 132.81
CA SER A 288 -41.16 14.51 133.34
C SER A 288 -42.57 14.64 133.92
N ASN A 289 -43.56 14.11 133.20
CA ASN A 289 -44.96 14.08 133.62
C ASN A 289 -45.16 13.18 134.86
N ALA A 290 -44.47 12.05 134.96
CA ALA A 290 -44.47 11.22 136.15
C ALA A 290 -43.88 11.97 137.37
N THR A 291 -42.73 12.64 137.23
CA THR A 291 -42.17 13.47 138.31
C THR A 291 -43.04 14.66 138.67
N LEU A 292 -43.79 15.23 137.70
CA LEU A 292 -44.76 16.29 137.96
C LEU A 292 -45.97 15.79 138.77
N ILE A 293 -46.46 14.58 138.47
CA ILE A 293 -47.51 13.91 139.25
C ILE A 293 -47.01 13.62 140.68
N GLU A 294 -45.78 13.11 140.82
CA GLU A 294 -45.16 12.80 142.11
C GLU A 294 -45.04 14.05 143.01
N LEU A 295 -44.52 15.16 142.45
CA LEU A 295 -44.47 16.46 143.14
C LEU A 295 -45.87 17.02 143.47
N ALA A 296 -46.87 16.78 142.61
CA ALA A 296 -48.25 17.17 142.88
C ALA A 296 -48.89 16.34 144.02
N THR A 297 -48.58 15.04 144.10
CA THR A 297 -49.00 14.19 145.22
C THR A 297 -48.30 14.58 146.53
N GLU A 298 -46.98 14.80 146.51
CA GLU A 298 -46.23 15.26 147.69
C GLU A 298 -46.72 16.63 148.19
N LYS A 299 -47.07 17.54 147.27
CA LYS A 299 -47.74 18.81 147.62
C LYS A 299 -49.09 18.56 148.30
N LYS A 300 -49.94 17.69 147.75
CA LYS A 300 -51.25 17.36 148.33
C LYS A 300 -51.12 16.78 149.73
N GLU A 301 -50.16 15.87 149.95
CA GLU A 301 -49.89 15.30 151.28
C GLU A 301 -49.40 16.36 152.28
N ARG A 302 -48.53 17.29 151.85
CA ARG A 302 -48.12 18.45 152.67
C ARG A 302 -49.29 19.38 152.99
N ASP A 303 -50.17 19.66 152.04
CA ASP A 303 -51.37 20.47 152.27
C ASP A 303 -52.34 19.77 153.25
N GLU A 304 -52.53 18.45 153.14
CA GLU A 304 -53.33 17.65 154.09
C GLU A 304 -52.69 17.52 155.48
N HIS A 305 -51.36 17.51 155.57
CA HIS A 305 -50.64 17.58 156.84
C HIS A 305 -50.79 18.95 157.50
N ALA A 306 -50.63 20.03 156.74
CA ALA A 306 -50.87 21.40 157.22
C ALA A 306 -52.32 21.58 157.69
N LEU A 307 -53.30 21.02 156.98
CA LEU A 307 -54.71 21.03 157.38
C LEU A 307 -54.95 20.28 158.70
N ARG A 308 -54.24 19.15 158.94
CA ARG A 308 -54.30 18.41 160.21
C ARG A 308 -53.72 19.22 161.37
N CYS A 309 -52.56 19.85 161.20
CA CYS A 309 -51.99 20.75 162.21
C CYS A 309 -52.93 21.93 162.51
N ASN A 310 -53.53 22.57 161.49
CA ASN A 310 -54.50 23.65 161.70
C ASN A 310 -55.71 23.19 162.53
N LYS A 311 -56.25 21.98 162.27
CA LYS A 311 -57.34 21.43 163.09
C LYS A 311 -56.94 21.19 164.56
N GLN A 312 -55.70 20.77 164.81
CA GLN A 312 -55.18 20.60 166.18
C GLN A 312 -55.03 21.96 166.89
N VAL A 313 -54.53 22.98 166.19
CA VAL A 313 -54.48 24.36 166.70
C VAL A 313 -55.89 24.88 167.02
N GLU A 314 -56.86 24.68 166.12
CA GLU A 314 -58.26 25.10 166.33
C GLU A 314 -58.92 24.39 167.53
N GLN A 315 -58.59 23.11 167.78
CA GLN A 315 -59.03 22.37 168.96
C GLN A 315 -58.40 22.92 170.25
N LEU A 316 -57.09 23.23 170.24
CA LEU A 316 -56.39 23.85 171.38
C LEU A 316 -56.94 25.26 171.69
N GLN A 317 -57.27 26.05 170.66
CA GLN A 317 -57.93 27.36 170.81
C GLN A 317 -59.33 27.23 171.43
N LYS A 318 -60.13 26.23 171.03
CA LYS A 318 -61.43 25.94 171.65
C LYS A 318 -61.29 25.55 173.12
N LEU A 319 -60.29 24.75 173.47
CA LEU A 319 -59.99 24.37 174.85
C LEU A 319 -59.54 25.58 175.70
N LEU A 320 -58.68 26.45 175.16
CA LEU A 320 -58.25 27.69 175.81
C LEU A 320 -59.44 28.63 176.11
N ARG A 321 -60.36 28.81 175.15
CA ARG A 321 -61.57 29.63 175.34
C ARG A 321 -62.54 29.00 176.36
N ALA A 322 -62.65 27.68 176.43
CA ALA A 322 -63.45 26.99 177.45
C ALA A 322 -62.88 27.20 178.86
N LEU A 323 -61.58 26.97 179.05
CA LEU A 323 -60.89 27.18 180.33
C LEU A 323 -60.90 28.65 180.78
N GLN A 324 -60.82 29.60 179.84
CA GLN A 324 -60.98 31.03 180.14
C GLN A 324 -62.41 31.37 180.61
N ASN A 325 -63.44 30.74 180.05
CA ASN A 325 -64.82 30.93 180.48
C ASN A 325 -65.09 30.37 181.88
N GLU A 326 -64.61 29.16 182.20
CA GLU A 326 -64.70 28.61 183.57
C GLU A 326 -63.98 29.50 184.59
N ARG A 327 -62.76 29.94 184.26
CA ARG A 327 -61.99 30.87 185.09
C ARG A 327 -62.71 32.20 185.32
N ASN A 328 -63.35 32.77 184.30
CA ASN A 328 -64.15 34.00 184.45
C ASN A 328 -65.44 33.77 185.25
N HIS A 329 -66.05 32.60 185.17
CA HIS A 329 -67.23 32.23 185.95
C HIS A 329 -66.89 32.10 187.44
N LEU A 330 -65.82 31.38 187.77
CA LEU A 330 -65.32 31.22 189.15
C LEU A 330 -64.95 32.59 189.77
N TYR A 331 -64.35 33.50 188.99
CA TYR A 331 -64.07 34.87 189.46
C TYR A 331 -65.32 35.71 189.76
N LYS A 332 -66.47 35.40 189.14
CA LYS A 332 -67.74 36.05 189.47
C LYS A 332 -68.28 35.55 190.81
N VAL A 333 -68.31 34.24 191.02
CA VAL A 333 -68.84 33.60 192.24
C VAL A 333 -68.06 34.02 193.50
N ILE A 334 -66.73 34.12 193.40
CA ILE A 334 -65.86 34.57 194.49
C ILE A 334 -66.14 36.04 194.88
N LYS A 335 -66.53 36.88 193.91
CA LYS A 335 -66.78 38.32 194.14
C LYS A 335 -68.08 38.61 194.90
N GLU A 336 -69.01 37.67 194.96
CA GLU A 336 -70.32 37.83 195.62
C GLU A 336 -70.31 37.46 197.12
N HIS A 337 -69.22 36.86 197.63
CA HIS A 337 -69.16 36.28 199.00
C HIS A 337 -68.13 36.91 199.95
N ASN A 338 -67.56 38.07 199.59
CA ASN A 338 -66.85 38.99 200.49
C ASN A 338 -65.68 38.39 201.32
N ILE A 339 -64.76 37.68 200.65
CA ILE A 339 -63.48 37.20 201.21
C ILE A 339 -62.32 37.91 200.48
N GLU A 340 -61.22 38.17 201.19
CA GLU A 340 -60.05 38.91 200.69
C GLU A 340 -59.36 38.19 199.51
N VAL A 341 -58.98 38.95 198.46
CA VAL A 341 -58.67 38.43 197.12
C VAL A 341 -57.19 38.59 196.74
N PRO A 342 -56.48 37.49 196.42
CA PRO A 342 -55.23 37.54 195.66
C PRO A 342 -55.46 37.60 194.12
N PRO A 343 -54.56 38.24 193.34
CA PRO A 343 -54.80 38.59 191.94
C PRO A 343 -54.53 37.45 190.95
N LEU A 344 -55.26 37.43 189.84
CA LEU A 344 -55.14 36.38 188.81
C LEU A 344 -54.14 36.74 187.69
N PRO A 345 -53.31 35.78 187.22
CA PRO A 345 -52.45 35.99 186.06
C PRO A 345 -53.21 36.20 184.73
N VAL A 346 -52.66 37.10 183.91
CA VAL A 346 -53.07 37.36 182.53
C VAL A 346 -52.66 36.19 181.63
N LEU A 347 -53.54 35.76 180.74
CA LEU A 347 -53.19 34.87 179.62
C LEU A 347 -52.79 35.73 178.40
N PRO A 348 -51.66 35.47 177.73
CA PRO A 348 -51.25 36.21 176.53
C PRO A 348 -52.17 35.98 175.31
N PRO A 349 -52.19 36.90 174.34
CA PRO A 349 -53.10 36.85 173.19
C PRO A 349 -52.64 35.94 172.04
N GLU A 350 -53.63 35.50 171.27
CA GLU A 350 -53.55 34.81 169.98
C GLU A 350 -52.98 35.74 168.87
N PRO A 351 -51.97 35.33 168.07
CA PRO A 351 -51.53 36.10 166.90
C PRO A 351 -52.13 35.57 165.59
N GLU A 352 -52.65 36.50 164.79
CA GLU A 352 -53.21 36.31 163.44
C GLU A 352 -52.13 36.23 162.32
N PRO A 353 -52.49 35.83 161.08
CA PRO A 353 -51.52 35.30 160.11
C PRO A 353 -50.76 36.36 159.28
N LEU A 354 -49.50 36.07 158.95
CA LEU A 354 -48.66 36.90 158.09
C LEU A 354 -48.67 36.43 156.62
N LYS A 355 -48.99 37.37 155.72
CA LYS A 355 -48.74 37.27 154.26
C LYS A 355 -47.34 37.82 153.94
N VAL A 356 -46.68 37.27 152.92
CA VAL A 356 -45.51 37.89 152.27
C VAL A 356 -45.59 37.79 150.74
N THR A 357 -44.94 38.75 150.09
CA THR A 357 -45.12 39.19 148.70
C THR A 357 -44.03 38.68 147.74
N PRO A 358 -44.23 38.76 146.40
CA PRO A 358 -43.32 38.17 145.41
C PRO A 358 -42.10 39.03 145.07
N ILE A 359 -41.05 38.39 144.53
CA ILE A 359 -39.79 39.03 144.09
C ILE A 359 -39.55 38.72 142.60
N ASN A 360 -39.33 39.79 141.82
CA ASN A 360 -38.93 39.74 140.42
C ASN A 360 -37.43 39.42 140.28
N ASN A 361 -37.01 38.73 139.21
CA ASN A 361 -35.59 38.54 138.87
C ASN A 361 -35.27 38.84 137.40
N ALA A 362 -34.13 39.48 137.17
CA ALA A 362 -33.79 40.22 135.95
C ALA A 362 -33.20 39.36 134.79
N ALA A 363 -33.79 38.20 134.50
CA ALA A 363 -33.20 37.19 133.61
C ALA A 363 -33.59 37.27 132.11
N ASP A 364 -34.46 38.21 131.71
CA ASP A 364 -34.98 38.25 130.32
C ASP A 364 -34.27 39.24 129.38
N LYS A 365 -33.38 40.11 129.89
CA LYS A 365 -32.69 41.10 129.06
C LYS A 365 -31.66 40.47 128.11
N ASP A 366 -30.89 39.50 128.60
CA ASP A 366 -29.83 38.83 127.83
C ASP A 366 -30.37 37.96 126.68
N LYS A 367 -31.54 37.33 126.86
CA LYS A 367 -32.18 36.50 125.80
C LYS A 367 -32.56 37.32 124.56
N MET A 368 -32.97 38.57 124.76
CA MET A 368 -33.32 39.47 123.65
C MET A 368 -32.09 39.89 122.84
N GLU A 369 -30.94 40.06 123.49
CA GLU A 369 -29.68 40.41 122.80
C GLU A 369 -29.10 39.23 122.00
N VAL A 370 -29.23 37.99 122.50
CA VAL A 370 -28.84 36.76 121.78
C VAL A 370 -29.70 36.50 120.54
N MET A 371 -31.02 36.74 120.61
CA MET A 371 -31.89 36.67 119.43
C MET A 371 -31.55 37.74 118.38
N SER A 372 -31.17 38.95 118.81
CA SER A 372 -30.78 40.02 117.90
C SER A 372 -29.51 39.68 117.12
N ARG A 373 -28.49 39.09 117.77
CA ARG A 373 -27.27 38.58 117.09
C ARG A 373 -27.58 37.49 116.07
N ASN A 374 -28.38 36.48 116.44
CA ASN A 374 -28.81 35.43 115.52
C ASN A 374 -29.54 35.99 114.28
N CYS A 375 -30.41 36.98 114.47
CA CYS A 375 -31.13 37.61 113.36
C CYS A 375 -30.22 38.42 112.43
N ALA A 376 -29.12 38.98 112.94
CA ALA A 376 -28.11 39.68 112.13
C ALA A 376 -27.26 38.71 111.31
N GLU A 377 -26.82 37.61 111.91
CA GLU A 377 -26.07 36.54 111.21
C GLU A 377 -26.92 35.94 110.08
N LEU A 378 -28.19 35.62 110.35
CA LEU A 378 -29.12 35.11 109.33
C LEU A 378 -29.25 36.07 108.14
N LYS A 379 -29.32 37.39 108.40
CA LYS A 379 -29.36 38.42 107.34
C LYS A 379 -28.09 38.45 106.48
N MET A 380 -26.90 38.33 107.08
CA MET A 380 -25.65 38.23 106.32
C MET A 380 -25.62 36.96 105.45
N THR A 381 -26.03 35.80 105.98
CA THR A 381 -26.06 34.55 105.22
C THR A 381 -27.01 34.63 104.03
N LEU A 382 -28.18 35.25 104.20
CA LEU A 382 -29.17 35.44 103.15
C LEU A 382 -28.67 36.37 102.04
N ALA A 383 -28.02 37.48 102.40
CA ALA A 383 -27.40 38.39 101.42
C ALA A 383 -26.27 37.71 100.62
N ASN A 384 -25.48 36.85 101.27
CA ASN A 384 -24.38 36.14 100.60
C ASN A 384 -24.90 35.10 99.59
N LEU A 385 -25.96 34.36 99.95
CA LEU A 385 -26.65 33.43 99.04
C LEU A 385 -27.32 34.16 97.86
N GLN A 386 -27.94 35.33 98.09
CA GLN A 386 -28.50 36.15 97.02
C GLN A 386 -27.43 36.62 96.03
N ASN A 387 -26.24 37.01 96.51
CA ASN A 387 -25.12 37.37 95.63
C ASN A 387 -24.58 36.18 94.82
N GLN A 388 -24.48 34.98 95.42
CA GLN A 388 -24.10 33.77 94.66
C GLN A 388 -25.12 33.43 93.57
N MET A 389 -26.41 33.52 93.86
CA MET A 389 -27.47 33.27 92.86
C MET A 389 -27.40 34.29 91.71
N LYS A 390 -27.11 35.56 92.01
CA LYS A 390 -26.95 36.64 91.02
C LYS A 390 -25.74 36.41 90.11
N TYR A 391 -24.63 35.91 90.66
CA TYR A 391 -23.41 35.58 89.90
C TYR A 391 -23.61 34.35 88.99
N LEU A 392 -24.34 33.33 89.45
CA LEU A 392 -24.70 32.16 88.63
C LEU A 392 -25.63 32.54 87.47
N ASN A 393 -26.61 33.41 87.70
CA ASN A 393 -27.52 33.88 86.63
C ASN A 393 -26.79 34.70 85.55
N MET A 394 -25.79 35.53 85.90
CA MET A 394 -24.97 36.22 84.91
C MET A 394 -24.15 35.24 84.05
N LYS A 395 -23.49 34.25 84.66
CA LYS A 395 -22.75 33.23 83.91
C LYS A 395 -23.64 32.34 83.03
N GLY A 396 -24.90 32.12 83.44
CA GLY A 396 -25.89 31.43 82.62
C GLY A 396 -26.21 32.20 81.34
N ALA A 397 -26.42 33.53 81.44
CA ALA A 397 -26.69 34.38 80.29
C ALA A 397 -25.50 34.46 79.32
N GLU A 398 -24.27 34.59 79.84
CA GLU A 398 -23.05 34.57 79.02
C GLU A 398 -22.88 33.26 78.22
N ALA A 399 -23.25 32.12 78.81
CA ALA A 399 -23.20 30.82 78.14
C ALA A 399 -24.30 30.64 77.07
N GLU A 400 -25.52 31.13 77.30
CA GLU A 400 -26.59 31.11 76.28
C GLU A 400 -26.24 31.98 75.06
N GLU A 401 -25.62 33.15 75.29
CA GLU A 401 -25.24 34.06 74.20
C GLU A 401 -24.12 33.48 73.32
N GLN A 402 -23.12 32.82 73.91
CA GLN A 402 -22.10 32.08 73.15
C GLN A 402 -22.71 30.91 72.35
N CYS A 403 -23.68 30.20 72.90
CA CYS A 403 -24.33 29.08 72.20
C CYS A 403 -25.16 29.56 70.99
N ARG A 404 -25.86 30.70 71.11
CA ARG A 404 -26.58 31.34 69.99
C ARG A 404 -25.64 31.81 68.87
N GLN A 405 -24.47 32.35 69.20
CA GLN A 405 -23.50 32.79 68.18
C GLN A 405 -22.97 31.61 67.34
N LEU A 406 -22.73 30.45 67.96
CA LEU A 406 -22.29 29.23 67.25
C LEU A 406 -23.40 28.66 66.35
N GLN A 407 -24.65 28.61 66.83
CA GLN A 407 -25.79 28.16 66.00
C GLN A 407 -26.04 29.09 64.79
N ALA A 408 -25.88 30.40 64.96
CA ALA A 408 -26.01 31.37 63.86
C ALA A 408 -24.93 31.20 62.78
N GLN A 409 -23.70 30.81 63.15
CA GLN A 409 -22.65 30.49 62.19
C GLN A 409 -22.94 29.20 61.41
N GLU A 410 -23.48 28.17 62.06
CA GLU A 410 -23.87 26.91 61.39
C GLU A 410 -24.97 27.10 60.34
N GLU A 411 -26.00 27.91 60.63
CA GLU A 411 -27.05 28.22 59.65
C GLU A 411 -26.54 29.02 58.44
N ALA A 412 -25.58 29.93 58.66
CA ALA A 412 -24.96 30.70 57.59
C ALA A 412 -24.17 29.81 56.61
N ILE A 413 -23.52 28.76 57.12
CA ILE A 413 -22.80 27.78 56.31
C ILE A 413 -23.78 26.91 55.51
N LYS A 414 -24.86 26.41 56.14
CA LYS A 414 -25.91 25.61 55.47
C LYS A 414 -26.63 26.39 54.35
N LYS A 415 -26.79 27.71 54.45
CA LYS A 415 -27.36 28.56 53.38
C LYS A 415 -26.42 28.78 52.18
N LYS A 416 -25.09 28.68 52.33
CA LYS A 416 -24.14 28.86 51.21
C LYS A 416 -24.01 27.65 50.27
N GLN A 417 -24.34 26.43 50.71
CA GLN A 417 -24.22 25.23 49.87
C GLN A 417 -25.45 24.91 48.99
N LYS A 418 -26.61 25.56 49.21
CA LYS A 418 -27.88 25.20 48.53
C LYS A 418 -28.26 26.07 47.30
N LYS A 419 -27.33 26.84 46.72
CA LYS A 419 -27.62 27.74 45.58
C LYS A 419 -26.60 27.66 44.43
N LYS A 420 -26.30 26.45 43.94
CA LYS A 420 -25.47 26.24 42.74
C LYS A 420 -25.94 25.13 41.78
N THR A 421 -27.26 24.95 41.62
CA THR A 421 -27.84 24.08 40.57
C THR A 421 -29.18 24.64 40.03
N LYS A 422 -29.13 25.56 39.07
CA LYS A 422 -30.06 25.64 37.92
C LYS A 422 -29.66 26.71 36.90
N SER A 423 -29.89 26.38 35.63
CA SER A 423 -30.02 27.27 34.46
C SER A 423 -28.78 28.04 33.98
N LYS A 424 -28.15 27.49 32.93
CA LYS A 424 -27.33 28.24 31.96
C LYS A 424 -28.17 28.40 30.68
N LYS A 425 -28.49 29.65 30.29
CA LYS A 425 -29.09 29.95 28.97
C LYS A 425 -28.57 31.31 28.46
N ASN A 426 -27.84 31.22 27.35
CA ASN A 426 -27.50 32.20 26.30
C ASN A 426 -27.05 33.65 26.60
N ALA A 427 -26.13 34.07 25.73
CA ALA A 427 -25.87 35.42 25.21
C ALA A 427 -25.19 36.45 26.12
N THR A 428 -24.38 37.43 25.64
CA THR A 428 -23.39 37.55 24.52
C THR A 428 -22.52 38.79 24.87
N VAL A 429 -21.48 39.12 24.08
CA VAL A 429 -20.93 40.49 23.87
C VAL A 429 -19.86 41.02 24.88
N THR A 430 -18.62 41.01 24.37
CA THR A 430 -17.50 42.00 24.44
C THR A 430 -16.72 42.38 25.70
N ALA A 431 -15.39 42.47 25.44
CA ALA A 431 -14.45 43.54 25.80
C ALA A 431 -13.75 43.55 27.18
N ALA A 432 -12.43 43.79 27.06
CA ALA A 432 -11.45 44.19 28.07
C ALA A 432 -11.66 45.70 28.48
N PRO A 433 -10.87 46.35 29.37
CA PRO A 433 -9.50 45.99 29.78
C PRO A 433 -9.08 46.32 31.24
N GLU A 434 -7.75 46.23 31.49
CA GLU A 434 -6.94 46.96 32.50
C GLU A 434 -7.13 46.70 34.01
N VAL A 435 -6.17 46.95 34.93
CA VAL A 435 -4.68 46.81 34.97
C VAL A 435 -4.18 47.12 36.41
N SER A 436 -2.93 46.75 36.75
CA SER A 436 -2.17 47.06 37.99
C SER A 436 -2.52 46.25 39.26
N ILE A 437 -1.64 45.51 39.97
CA ILE A 437 -0.17 45.49 40.26
C ILE A 437 0.17 46.02 41.68
N ALA A 438 1.17 45.37 42.32
CA ALA A 438 1.87 45.67 43.59
C ALA A 438 1.29 45.02 44.87
N SER A 439 2.08 44.43 45.79
CA SER A 439 3.54 44.17 45.82
C SER A 439 3.98 43.16 46.93
N ASN A 440 5.28 42.83 46.93
CA ASN A 440 6.11 42.33 48.04
C ASN A 440 6.08 40.83 48.46
N ILE A 441 6.86 40.05 47.70
CA ILE A 441 8.11 39.34 48.13
C ILE A 441 8.42 39.34 49.65
N LYS A 442 8.72 38.15 50.21
CA LYS A 442 9.88 37.96 51.11
C LYS A 442 10.47 36.53 51.05
N GLU A 443 11.77 36.47 50.76
CA GLU A 443 12.87 35.62 51.28
C GLU A 443 12.56 34.36 52.13
N LEU A 444 13.38 33.29 52.17
CA LEU A 444 14.59 32.88 51.42
C LEU A 444 14.82 31.36 51.63
N SER A 445 15.61 30.76 50.73
CA SER A 445 16.11 29.38 50.73
C SER A 445 17.09 29.09 51.91
N PRO A 446 17.64 27.85 52.15
CA PRO A 446 18.55 27.19 51.18
C PRO A 446 18.66 25.64 51.17
N ALA A 447 19.20 25.13 50.04
CA ALA A 447 20.16 24.00 49.90
C ALA A 447 19.78 22.58 50.42
N ASN A 448 20.22 21.42 49.89
CA ASN A 448 21.04 21.01 48.72
C ASN A 448 20.81 19.48 48.51
N SER A 449 21.26 18.74 47.49
CA SER A 449 21.99 19.00 46.22
C SER A 449 21.80 17.80 45.26
N ASP A 450 22.49 17.80 44.12
CA ASP A 450 22.44 16.81 43.03
C ASP A 450 22.96 15.39 43.39
N GLN A 451 22.47 14.34 42.70
CA GLN A 451 23.17 13.73 41.55
C GLN A 451 22.52 12.42 40.99
N SER A 452 22.41 12.38 39.66
CA SER A 452 22.71 11.25 38.75
C SER A 452 21.96 9.90 38.75
N SER A 453 21.80 9.39 37.51
CA SER A 453 21.62 7.98 37.09
C SER A 453 20.19 7.39 37.15
N VAL A 454 19.71 6.48 36.28
CA VAL A 454 20.07 5.99 34.91
C VAL A 454 18.95 5.02 34.43
N ILE A 455 18.69 4.89 33.10
CA ILE A 455 17.83 3.87 32.41
C ILE A 455 16.29 3.96 32.68
N GLN A 456 15.46 4.41 31.71
CA GLN A 456 14.82 3.71 30.55
C GLN A 456 13.57 2.87 30.92
N LYS A 457 12.49 2.74 30.12
CA LYS A 457 12.26 2.86 28.65
C LYS A 457 10.75 3.17 28.43
N ASP A 458 10.36 4.28 27.80
CA ASP A 458 10.17 4.58 26.36
C ASP A 458 8.83 4.11 25.76
N ILE A 459 8.11 5.12 25.23
CA ILE A 459 6.86 5.18 24.44
C ILE A 459 6.87 6.61 23.84
N ASP A 460 6.57 6.92 22.57
CA ASP A 460 6.42 6.12 21.34
C ASP A 460 6.67 7.02 20.09
N ASP A 461 6.82 6.39 18.91
CA ASP A 461 6.49 6.86 17.55
C ASP A 461 7.29 7.93 16.73
N VAL A 462 7.60 7.49 15.49
CA VAL A 462 7.52 8.17 14.16
C VAL A 462 8.68 9.02 13.58
N ASN A 463 9.00 8.69 12.31
CA ASN A 463 9.91 9.33 11.32
C ASN A 463 11.42 9.36 11.70
N GLU A 464 12.37 8.97 10.85
CA GLU A 464 12.54 9.34 9.44
C GLU A 464 13.55 8.41 8.70
N ILE A 465 13.37 8.29 7.38
CA ILE A 465 14.29 7.90 6.28
C ILE A 465 15.71 7.40 6.66
N ALA A 466 16.04 6.16 6.24
CA ALA A 466 17.42 5.80 5.84
C ALA A 466 17.45 4.66 4.81
N SER A 467 18.26 4.86 3.77
CA SER A 467 18.51 3.99 2.62
C SER A 467 18.91 2.54 2.96
N GLN A 468 18.33 1.59 2.23
CA GLN A 468 19.02 0.36 1.83
C GLN A 468 18.80 0.13 0.33
N GLU A 469 19.68 0.70 -0.47
CA GLU A 469 19.87 0.28 -1.86
C GLU A 469 20.56 -1.08 -1.87
N LEU A 470 19.94 -2.09 -2.50
CA LEU A 470 20.58 -2.98 -3.46
C LEU A 470 19.55 -3.98 -4.04
N LEU A 471 19.62 -4.16 -5.36
CA LEU A 471 19.11 -5.32 -6.11
C LEU A 471 17.58 -5.53 -6.11
N ASN A 472 16.87 -4.83 -7.01
CA ASN A 472 16.01 -5.48 -8.04
C ASN A 472 15.36 -4.47 -9.01
N GLU A 473 16.16 -3.86 -9.89
CA GLU A 473 15.68 -3.29 -11.17
C GLU A 473 16.65 -3.65 -12.30
N GLU A 474 16.70 -4.93 -12.70
CA GLU A 474 17.47 -5.35 -13.89
C GLU A 474 16.86 -6.55 -14.64
N ILE A 475 15.52 -6.57 -14.82
CA ILE A 475 14.85 -7.47 -15.77
C ILE A 475 13.77 -6.71 -16.56
N LYS A 476 14.17 -5.69 -17.32
CA LYS A 476 13.33 -5.17 -18.43
C LYS A 476 14.08 -4.43 -19.57
N THR A 477 15.34 -4.80 -19.81
CA THR A 477 16.17 -4.13 -20.85
C THR A 477 17.13 -5.07 -21.58
N VAL A 478 16.75 -6.34 -21.76
CA VAL A 478 17.39 -7.26 -22.71
C VAL A 478 16.29 -7.98 -23.50
N ILE A 479 16.49 -8.11 -24.83
CA ILE A 479 15.53 -8.51 -25.89
C ILE A 479 14.80 -7.31 -26.53
N THR A 480 15.56 -6.49 -27.27
CA THR A 480 15.25 -5.91 -28.62
C THR A 480 16.36 -4.91 -28.99
N SER A 481 17.57 -5.39 -29.28
CA SER A 481 18.67 -4.53 -29.77
C SER A 481 19.77 -5.34 -30.48
N GLU A 482 19.38 -6.14 -31.46
CA GLU A 482 20.27 -6.65 -32.50
C GLU A 482 19.43 -6.93 -33.76
N MET A 483 20.02 -6.73 -34.95
CA MET A 483 19.36 -6.67 -36.27
C MET A 483 18.55 -5.41 -36.60
N SER A 484 19.24 -4.31 -36.96
CA SER A 484 18.97 -3.56 -38.21
C SER A 484 20.00 -2.43 -38.44
N ASN A 485 21.17 -2.78 -38.96
CA ASN A 485 21.94 -1.85 -39.79
C ASN A 485 21.61 -2.19 -41.24
N GLU A 486 20.99 -1.29 -41.99
CA GLU A 486 21.27 -1.07 -43.43
C GLU A 486 20.61 0.23 -43.91
N GLU A 487 21.28 0.87 -44.87
CA GLU A 487 21.21 2.27 -45.25
C GLU A 487 19.86 2.72 -45.86
N GLU A 488 19.32 3.86 -45.42
CA GLU A 488 18.39 4.65 -46.24
C GLU A 488 19.18 5.48 -47.27
N ALA A 489 19.04 5.15 -48.54
CA ALA A 489 19.48 5.98 -49.66
C ALA A 489 18.31 6.85 -50.18
N GLU A 490 18.57 8.14 -50.33
CA GLU A 490 17.61 9.18 -50.69
C GLU A 490 17.30 9.23 -52.21
N MET A 491 16.22 9.93 -52.60
CA MET A 491 15.80 10.39 -53.96
C MET A 491 14.76 9.52 -54.73
N PRO A 492 13.88 10.13 -55.58
CA PRO A 492 12.81 11.04 -55.14
C PRO A 492 11.43 10.69 -55.76
N ALA A 493 10.34 11.18 -55.19
CA ALA A 493 8.99 10.97 -55.73
C ALA A 493 8.73 11.78 -57.02
N LEU A 494 8.34 11.10 -58.10
CA LEU A 494 7.85 11.73 -59.33
C LEU A 494 6.32 11.87 -59.30
N ASN A 495 5.84 13.08 -59.56
CA ASN A 495 4.44 13.37 -59.87
C ASN A 495 4.04 12.71 -61.19
N ALA A 496 2.88 12.04 -61.21
CA ALA A 496 2.12 11.78 -62.43
C ALA A 496 0.62 11.92 -62.12
N SER A 497 0.00 12.94 -62.71
CA SER A 497 -1.45 13.14 -62.75
C SER A 497 -2.01 12.48 -64.01
N GLU A 498 -3.12 11.75 -63.91
CA GLU A 498 -4.24 11.72 -64.87
C GLU A 498 -5.33 10.76 -64.32
N ASN A 499 -6.52 11.24 -63.95
CA ASN A 499 -7.68 11.47 -64.83
C ASN A 499 -8.07 10.28 -65.73
N LEU A 500 -9.16 9.60 -65.38
CA LEU A 500 -10.32 9.44 -66.28
C LEU A 500 -11.57 8.90 -65.55
N SER A 501 -12.73 9.16 -66.14
CA SER A 501 -14.04 9.09 -65.51
C SER A 501 -14.98 8.02 -66.10
N ALA A 502 -16.03 7.73 -65.33
CA ALA A 502 -17.38 7.35 -65.79
C ALA A 502 -17.61 6.03 -66.58
N ASN A 503 -18.38 5.13 -65.95
CA ASN A 503 -19.72 4.68 -66.43
C ASN A 503 -20.31 3.75 -65.35
N LEU A 504 -21.48 4.03 -64.77
CA LEU A 504 -22.82 3.68 -65.28
C LEU A 504 -22.91 2.28 -65.92
N CYS A 505 -23.56 1.33 -65.23
CA CYS A 505 -24.87 0.84 -65.68
C CYS A 505 -25.63 0.15 -64.54
N ALA A 506 -26.96 0.14 -64.64
CA ALA A 506 -27.84 -0.55 -63.69
C ALA A 506 -28.13 -1.98 -64.14
N VAL A 507 -28.38 -2.88 -63.18
CA VAL A 507 -29.18 -4.09 -63.41
C VAL A 507 -30.22 -4.19 -62.29
N THR A 508 -31.43 -3.77 -62.62
CA THR A 508 -32.66 -4.17 -61.92
C THR A 508 -33.18 -5.43 -62.57
N GLU A 509 -33.45 -6.49 -61.81
CA GLU A 509 -34.35 -7.54 -62.30
C GLU A 509 -35.17 -8.17 -61.15
N THR A 510 -36.38 -8.56 -61.51
CA THR A 510 -37.55 -8.86 -60.66
C THR A 510 -37.69 -10.38 -60.42
N VAL A 511 -37.96 -10.87 -59.19
CA VAL A 511 -39.30 -11.23 -58.62
C VAL A 511 -40.09 -12.26 -59.47
N PRO A 512 -40.81 -13.26 -58.91
CA PRO A 512 -40.81 -13.89 -57.57
C PRO A 512 -40.78 -15.45 -57.59
N ASN A 513 -40.70 -16.07 -56.41
CA ASN A 513 -41.68 -17.10 -55.97
C ASN A 513 -41.69 -17.20 -54.44
#